data_AF-A0A519PTL0-F1
#
_entry.id   AF-A0A519PTL0-F1
#
_cell.length_a   1.000
_cell.length_b   1.000
_cell.length_c   1.000
_cell.angle_alpha   90.00
_cell.angle_beta   90.00
_cell.angle_gamma   90.00
#
_symmetry.space_group_name_H-M   'P 1'
#
loop_
_entity.id
_entity.type
_entity.pdbx_description
1 polymer ?
#
loop_
_entity_poly.entity_id
_entity_poly.type
_entity_poly.pdbx_seq_one_letter_code
_entity_poly.pdbx_strand_id
1 'polypeptide(L)'
;MTHTGGLSADAQGLMTFEANKKSAGTAYLLWSFTGGFGGHRFYLGQTQSAVVMLILALIGWATVIVVIGLIPLAIVGIWALIDLFSIGKMVEAHNTALMTRINASARPTAAPADELAKFAALRDQGAISDEEYQEQKTRLIGSSGPAPVPAPSAVSASI
;
A
#
# COMPACT_ATOMS: atom_id res chain seq x y z
N MET A 1 -37.99 -3.55 -6.20
CA MET A 1 -36.86 -3.90 -5.32
C MET A 1 -35.69 -4.33 -6.20
N THR A 2 -34.80 -3.41 -6.54
CA THR A 2 -33.57 -3.72 -7.28
C THR A 2 -32.40 -3.57 -6.31
N HIS A 3 -31.92 -4.68 -5.76
CA HIS A 3 -30.68 -4.72 -4.99
C HIS A 3 -29.50 -4.64 -5.96
N THR A 4 -29.13 -3.43 -6.38
CA THR A 4 -27.80 -3.15 -6.94
C THR A 4 -26.81 -3.07 -5.78
N GLY A 5 -26.50 -4.22 -5.19
CA GLY A 5 -25.35 -4.37 -4.32
C GLY A 5 -24.09 -4.33 -5.18
N GLY A 6 -23.53 -3.14 -5.38
CA GLY A 6 -22.17 -3.00 -5.85
C GLY A 6 -21.28 -3.89 -4.99
N LEU A 7 -20.42 -4.68 -5.62
CA LEU A 7 -19.45 -5.60 -5.01
C LEU A 7 -18.94 -5.01 -3.68
N SER A 8 -19.08 -5.75 -2.56
CA SER A 8 -18.68 -5.23 -1.23
C SER A 8 -17.26 -4.66 -1.27
N ALA A 9 -16.96 -3.62 -0.47
CA ALA A 9 -15.64 -2.98 -0.48
C ALA A 9 -14.49 -3.99 -0.31
N ASP A 10 -14.71 -5.02 0.51
CA ASP A 10 -13.79 -6.13 0.71
C ASP A 10 -13.60 -6.98 -0.55
N ALA A 11 -14.69 -7.27 -1.28
CA ALA A 11 -14.62 -7.98 -2.56
C ALA A 11 -13.86 -7.15 -3.61
N GLN A 12 -14.08 -5.84 -3.66
CA GLN A 12 -13.33 -4.94 -4.55
C GLN A 12 -11.84 -4.89 -4.19
N GLY A 13 -11.51 -4.84 -2.90
CA GLY A 13 -10.14 -4.90 -2.41
C GLY A 13 -9.45 -6.21 -2.80
N LEU A 14 -10.13 -7.35 -2.60
CA LEU A 14 -9.60 -8.67 -2.97
C LEU A 14 -9.38 -8.79 -4.48
N MET A 15 -10.35 -8.36 -5.31
CA MET A 15 -10.20 -8.37 -6.77
C MET A 15 -9.04 -7.50 -7.24
N THR A 16 -8.86 -6.32 -6.61
CA THR A 16 -7.74 -5.42 -6.94
C THR A 16 -6.40 -6.03 -6.55
N PHE A 17 -6.33 -6.71 -5.40
CA PHE A 17 -5.13 -7.41 -4.95
C PHE A 17 -4.77 -8.57 -5.87
N GLU A 18 -5.75 -9.43 -6.17
CA GLU A 18 -5.60 -10.58 -7.06
C GLU A 18 -5.17 -10.16 -8.47
N ALA A 19 -5.67 -9.02 -8.98
CA ALA A 19 -5.30 -8.50 -10.29
C ALA A 19 -3.86 -7.92 -10.34
N ASN A 20 -3.36 -7.37 -9.23
CA ASN A 20 -2.08 -6.65 -9.21
C ASN A 20 -0.93 -7.42 -8.54
N LYS A 21 -1.22 -8.54 -7.84
CA LYS A 21 -0.19 -9.36 -7.20
C LYS A 21 0.84 -9.84 -8.23
N LYS A 22 2.10 -9.82 -7.83
CA LYS A 22 3.22 -10.32 -8.65
C LYS A 22 3.47 -11.79 -8.35
N SER A 23 3.79 -12.55 -9.40
CA SER A 23 4.11 -13.97 -9.30
C SER A 23 5.62 -14.19 -9.27
N ALA A 24 6.09 -14.96 -8.30
CA ALA A 24 7.49 -15.38 -8.22
C ALA A 24 7.89 -16.21 -9.45
N GLY A 25 7.01 -17.09 -9.93
CA GLY A 25 7.28 -17.90 -11.12
C GLY A 25 7.50 -17.04 -12.37
N THR A 26 6.67 -16.00 -12.55
CA THR A 26 6.86 -15.03 -13.65
C THR A 26 8.16 -14.26 -13.49
N ALA A 27 8.51 -13.85 -12.26
CA ALA A 27 9.77 -13.15 -12.00
C ALA A 27 11.00 -14.02 -12.31
N TYR A 28 11.00 -15.31 -11.94
CA TYR A 28 12.07 -16.25 -12.30
C TYR A 28 12.12 -16.54 -13.81
N LEU A 29 10.98 -16.68 -14.46
CA LEU A 29 10.92 -16.83 -15.92
C LEU A 29 11.56 -15.61 -16.61
N LEU A 30 11.18 -14.41 -16.17
CA LEU A 30 11.72 -13.18 -16.70
C LEU A 30 13.22 -13.07 -16.42
N TRP A 31 13.67 -13.49 -15.24
CA TRP A 31 15.10 -13.57 -14.91
C TRP A 31 15.85 -14.52 -15.85
N SER A 32 15.30 -15.68 -16.19
CA SER A 32 15.96 -16.62 -17.10
C SER A 32 16.13 -16.06 -18.53
N PHE A 33 15.15 -15.31 -19.04
CA PHE A 33 15.21 -14.75 -20.39
C PHE A 33 15.87 -13.37 -20.48
N THR A 34 15.75 -12.56 -19.42
CA THR A 34 16.14 -11.14 -19.43
C THR A 34 17.05 -10.77 -18.26
N GLY A 35 17.59 -11.74 -17.52
CA GLY A 35 18.38 -11.51 -16.31
C GLY A 35 19.60 -10.63 -16.53
N GLY A 36 20.22 -10.71 -17.70
CA GLY A 36 21.31 -9.80 -18.10
C GLY A 36 20.87 -8.39 -18.46
N PHE A 37 19.59 -8.14 -18.73
CA PHE A 37 19.04 -6.83 -19.09
C PHE A 37 18.14 -6.22 -17.98
N GLY A 38 17.89 -6.96 -16.90
CA GLY A 38 17.12 -6.49 -15.74
C GLY A 38 15.59 -6.55 -15.88
N GLY A 39 15.05 -7.34 -16.81
CA GLY A 39 13.59 -7.42 -17.02
C GLY A 39 12.81 -7.90 -15.79
N HIS A 40 13.35 -8.86 -15.02
CA HIS A 40 12.77 -9.29 -13.75
C HIS A 40 12.61 -8.15 -12.73
N ARG A 41 13.53 -7.18 -12.72
CA ARG A 41 13.46 -6.01 -11.83
C ARG A 41 12.39 -5.02 -12.28
N PHE A 42 12.22 -4.82 -13.59
CA PHE A 42 11.11 -4.01 -14.13
C PHE A 42 9.75 -4.59 -13.75
N TYR A 43 9.58 -5.92 -13.86
CA TYR A 43 8.34 -6.60 -13.48
C TYR A 43 7.98 -6.43 -12.00
N LEU A 44 8.99 -6.47 -11.12
CA LEU A 44 8.84 -6.31 -9.67
C LEU A 44 8.72 -4.84 -9.21
N GLY A 45 8.69 -3.89 -10.15
CA GLY A 45 8.54 -2.46 -9.86
C GLY A 45 9.82 -1.78 -9.37
N GLN A 46 10.99 -2.40 -9.56
CA GLN A 46 12.28 -1.86 -9.16
C GLN A 46 12.95 -1.10 -10.30
N THR A 47 12.26 -0.09 -10.83
CA THR A 47 12.64 0.62 -12.06
C THR A 47 14.03 1.25 -11.98
N GLN A 48 14.41 1.84 -10.85
CA GLN A 48 15.72 2.51 -10.71
C GLN A 48 16.89 1.54 -10.91
N SER A 49 16.88 0.42 -10.20
CA SER A 49 17.94 -0.59 -10.32
C SER A 49 17.85 -1.37 -11.63
N ALA A 50 16.65 -1.56 -12.17
CA ALA A 50 16.45 -2.15 -13.49
C ALA A 50 17.10 -1.31 -14.60
N VAL A 51 16.94 0.02 -14.56
CA VAL A 51 17.55 0.95 -15.52
C VAL A 51 19.07 0.95 -15.40
N VAL A 52 19.62 0.92 -14.18
CA VAL A 52 21.08 0.83 -13.97
C VAL A 52 21.62 -0.47 -14.59
N MET A 53 20.99 -1.61 -14.31
CA MET A 53 21.38 -2.91 -14.87
C MET A 53 21.30 -2.90 -16.41
N LEU A 54 20.25 -2.32 -16.98
CA LEU A 54 20.08 -2.18 -18.43
C LEU A 54 21.19 -1.34 -19.05
N ILE A 55 21.52 -0.17 -18.47
CA ILE A 55 22.59 0.70 -18.97
C ILE A 55 23.93 -0.03 -18.91
N LEU A 56 24.25 -0.69 -17.80
CA LEU A 56 25.49 -1.47 -17.67
C LEU A 56 25.56 -2.60 -18.70
N ALA A 57 24.45 -3.29 -18.93
CA ALA A 57 24.35 -4.35 -19.93
C ALA A 57 24.56 -3.82 -21.35
N LEU A 58 23.92 -2.70 -21.70
CA LEU A 58 24.06 -2.05 -23.00
C LEU A 58 25.49 -1.55 -23.24
N ILE A 59 26.09 -0.89 -22.26
CA ILE A 59 27.50 -0.44 -22.34
C ILE A 59 28.43 -1.65 -22.46
N GLY A 60 28.19 -2.70 -21.67
CA GLY A 60 28.99 -3.91 -21.71
C GLY A 60 28.94 -4.62 -23.06
N TRP A 61 27.75 -4.78 -23.63
CA TRP A 61 27.59 -5.32 -24.98
C TRP A 61 28.19 -4.42 -26.06
N ALA A 62 28.03 -3.09 -25.97
CA ALA A 62 28.59 -2.14 -26.93
C ALA A 62 30.13 -2.12 -26.93
N THR A 63 30.75 -2.36 -25.77
CA THR A 63 32.21 -2.30 -25.58
C THR A 63 32.87 -3.68 -25.57
N VAL A 64 32.12 -4.77 -25.78
CA VAL A 64 32.67 -6.14 -25.74
C VAL A 64 33.67 -6.40 -26.88
N ILE A 65 33.51 -5.73 -28.02
CA ILE A 65 34.39 -5.86 -29.20
C ILE A 65 35.84 -5.47 -28.87
N VAL A 66 36.03 -4.54 -27.94
CA VAL A 66 37.34 -4.08 -27.45
C VAL A 66 37.75 -4.74 -26.13
N VAL A 67 37.09 -5.84 -25.74
CA VAL A 67 37.32 -6.62 -24.50
C VAL A 67 36.95 -5.89 -23.19
N ILE A 68 36.97 -4.55 -23.18
CA ILE A 68 36.60 -3.71 -22.02
C ILE A 68 35.19 -4.02 -21.51
N GLY A 69 34.26 -4.36 -22.41
CA GLY A 69 32.88 -4.70 -22.05
C GLY A 69 32.70 -5.95 -21.20
N LEU A 70 33.72 -6.80 -21.06
CA LEU A 70 33.63 -7.98 -20.19
C LEU A 70 33.49 -7.62 -18.70
N ILE A 71 34.07 -6.51 -18.26
CA ILE A 71 33.99 -6.07 -16.86
C ILE A 71 32.53 -5.73 -16.46
N PRO A 72 31.84 -4.79 -17.15
CA PRO A 72 30.44 -4.49 -16.82
C PRO A 72 29.51 -5.70 -17.02
N LEU A 73 29.76 -6.56 -18.02
CA LEU A 73 28.98 -7.79 -18.21
C LEU A 73 29.20 -8.79 -17.05
N ALA A 74 30.42 -8.92 -16.53
CA ALA A 74 30.69 -9.75 -15.35
C ALA A 74 30.00 -9.21 -14.10
N ILE A 75 30.01 -7.88 -13.90
CA ILE A 75 29.28 -7.23 -12.81
C ILE A 75 27.78 -7.52 -12.91
N VAL A 76 27.19 -7.33 -14.10
CA VAL A 76 25.78 -7.66 -14.36
C VAL A 76 25.49 -9.13 -14.13
N GLY A 77 26.39 -10.03 -14.54
CA GLY A 77 26.25 -11.48 -14.32
C GLY A 77 26.23 -11.84 -12.83
N ILE A 78 27.18 -11.33 -12.04
CA ILE A 78 27.21 -11.54 -10.58
C ILE A 78 25.95 -10.95 -9.93
N TRP A 79 25.54 -9.76 -10.35
CA TRP A 79 24.32 -9.14 -9.85
C TRP A 79 23.08 -9.99 -10.17
N ALA A 80 22.96 -10.50 -11.39
CA ALA A 80 21.88 -11.41 -11.77
C ALA A 80 21.88 -12.70 -10.92
N LEU A 81 23.04 -13.24 -10.54
CA LEU A 81 23.13 -14.38 -9.63
C LEU A 81 22.64 -14.04 -8.21
N ILE A 82 23.01 -12.85 -7.69
CA ILE A 82 22.51 -12.37 -6.39
C ILE A 82 20.97 -12.19 -6.43
N ASP A 83 20.45 -11.79 -7.57
CA ASP A 83 19.01 -11.61 -7.77
C ASP A 83 18.24 -12.93 -7.66
N LEU A 84 18.85 -14.08 -7.96
CA LEU A 84 18.21 -15.39 -7.79
C LEU A 84 17.71 -15.60 -6.35
N PHE A 85 18.47 -15.15 -5.36
CA PHE A 85 18.09 -15.22 -3.95
C PHE A 85 17.21 -14.05 -3.50
N SER A 86 17.21 -12.95 -4.26
CA SER A 86 16.49 -11.73 -3.91
C SER A 86 15.06 -11.73 -4.46
N ILE A 87 14.77 -12.41 -5.57
CA ILE A 87 13.45 -12.42 -6.23
C ILE A 87 12.32 -12.77 -5.27
N GLY A 88 12.48 -13.82 -4.45
CA GLY A 88 11.47 -14.20 -3.47
C GLY A 88 11.11 -13.05 -2.51
N LYS A 89 12.13 -12.41 -1.93
CA LYS A 89 11.96 -11.27 -1.02
C LYS A 89 11.32 -10.08 -1.71
N MET A 90 11.70 -9.83 -2.97
CA MET A 90 11.16 -8.70 -3.76
C MET A 90 9.67 -8.90 -4.09
N VAL A 91 9.27 -10.13 -4.43
CA VAL A 91 7.86 -10.49 -4.68
C VAL A 91 7.02 -10.30 -3.42
N GLU A 92 7.52 -10.83 -2.29
CA GLU A 92 6.84 -10.69 -1.00
C GLU A 92 6.71 -9.22 -0.60
N ALA A 93 7.79 -8.45 -0.67
CA ALA A 93 7.78 -7.03 -0.37
C ALA A 93 6.77 -6.26 -1.24
N HIS A 94 6.70 -6.58 -2.54
CA HIS A 94 5.75 -5.94 -3.46
C HIS A 94 4.29 -6.30 -3.12
N ASN A 95 4.00 -7.58 -2.87
CA ASN A 95 2.64 -8.03 -2.56
C ASN A 95 2.18 -7.51 -1.19
N THR A 96 3.06 -7.48 -0.18
CA THR A 96 2.75 -6.89 1.13
C THR A 96 2.50 -5.38 1.01
N ALA A 97 3.32 -4.66 0.24
CA ALA A 97 3.08 -3.24 -0.01
C ALA A 97 1.76 -2.98 -0.74
N LEU A 98 1.39 -3.84 -1.70
CA LEU A 98 0.11 -3.78 -2.40
C LEU A 98 -1.07 -4.00 -1.44
N MET A 99 -1.00 -5.00 -0.58
CA MET A 99 -2.03 -5.27 0.43
C MET A 99 -2.24 -4.08 1.36
N THR A 100 -1.16 -3.48 1.87
CA THR A 100 -1.23 -2.29 2.73
C THR A 100 -1.90 -1.11 2.02
N ARG A 101 -1.57 -0.87 0.75
CA ARG A 101 -2.19 0.21 -0.05
C ARG A 101 -3.67 -0.04 -0.28
N ILE A 102 -4.05 -1.27 -0.63
CA ILE A 102 -5.45 -1.64 -0.85
C ILE A 102 -6.25 -1.50 0.43
N ASN A 103 -5.73 -1.98 1.56
CA ASN A 103 -6.37 -1.83 2.86
C ASN A 103 -6.53 -0.36 3.26
N ALA A 104 -5.53 0.48 2.98
CA ALA A 104 -5.60 1.92 3.23
C ALA A 104 -6.62 2.64 2.33
N SER A 105 -6.87 2.16 1.10
CA SER A 105 -7.90 2.70 0.22
C SER A 105 -9.30 2.15 0.49
N ALA A 106 -9.42 0.89 0.91
CA ALA A 106 -10.68 0.22 1.23
C ALA A 106 -11.21 0.62 2.62
N ARG A 107 -10.29 1.01 3.51
CA ARG A 107 -10.59 1.72 4.75
C ARG A 107 -10.36 3.20 4.45
N PRO A 108 -11.31 3.93 3.82
CA PRO A 108 -11.33 5.37 4.02
C PRO A 108 -11.24 5.52 5.53
N THR A 109 -10.21 6.23 6.03
CA THR A 109 -10.05 6.61 7.44
C THR A 109 -11.44 6.72 8.00
N ALA A 110 -11.89 5.74 8.82
CA ALA A 110 -13.31 5.60 9.14
C ALA A 110 -13.74 6.99 9.52
N ALA A 111 -14.50 7.65 8.64
CA ALA A 111 -14.71 9.06 8.84
C ALA A 111 -15.37 9.10 10.21
N PRO A 112 -15.09 10.08 11.07
CA PRO A 112 -15.81 10.17 12.34
C PRO A 112 -17.32 9.90 12.15
N ALA A 113 -17.87 10.30 11.00
CA ALA A 113 -19.19 9.94 10.48
C ALA A 113 -19.53 8.43 10.34
N ASP A 114 -18.64 7.57 9.84
CA ASP A 114 -18.89 6.12 9.68
C ASP A 114 -18.86 5.38 11.02
N GLU A 115 -17.95 5.76 11.93
CA GLU A 115 -17.97 5.26 13.31
C GLU A 115 -19.23 5.74 14.04
N LEU A 116 -19.60 7.00 13.88
CA LEU A 116 -20.87 7.54 14.37
C LEU A 116 -22.09 6.81 13.81
N ALA A 117 -22.11 6.49 12.52
CA ALA A 117 -23.20 5.75 11.91
C ALA A 117 -23.32 4.32 12.48
N LYS A 118 -22.18 3.69 12.79
CA LYS A 118 -22.15 2.37 13.44
C LYS A 118 -22.65 2.42 14.88
N PHE A 119 -22.23 3.42 15.66
CA PHE A 119 -22.73 3.60 17.01
C PHE A 119 -24.22 3.99 17.03
N ALA A 120 -24.69 4.78 16.05
CA ALA A 120 -26.11 5.07 15.88
C ALA A 120 -26.94 3.81 15.61
N ALA A 121 -26.45 2.91 14.76
CA ALA A 121 -27.10 1.63 14.49
C ALA A 121 -27.14 0.69 15.72
N LEU A 122 -26.09 0.71 16.56
CA LEU A 122 -26.05 -0.05 17.82
C LEU A 122 -27.00 0.50 18.88
N ARG A 123 -27.20 1.82 18.91
CA ARG A 123 -28.17 2.50 19.78
C ARG A 123 -29.59 2.17 19.39
N ASP A 124 -29.89 2.18 18.08
CA ASP A 124 -31.20 1.81 17.55
C ASP A 124 -31.54 0.32 17.79
N GLN A 125 -30.52 -0.55 17.94
CA GLN A 125 -30.67 -1.94 18.39
C GLN A 125 -30.80 -2.11 19.92
N GLY A 126 -30.67 -1.02 20.70
CA GLY A 126 -30.70 -1.06 22.16
C GLY A 126 -29.46 -1.71 22.80
N ALA A 127 -28.39 -1.92 22.02
CA ALA A 127 -27.15 -2.54 22.50
C ALA A 127 -26.24 -1.53 23.23
N ILE A 128 -26.38 -0.23 22.95
CA ILE A 128 -25.67 0.85 23.66
C ILE A 128 -26.67 1.92 24.13
N SER A 129 -26.37 2.57 25.25
CA SER A 129 -27.17 3.66 25.83
C SER A 129 -27.01 4.97 25.06
N ASP A 130 -28.03 5.84 25.06
CA ASP A 130 -27.96 7.19 24.48
C ASP A 130 -26.81 8.01 25.09
N GLU A 131 -26.44 7.75 26.34
CA GLU A 131 -25.36 8.44 27.05
C GLU A 131 -23.98 8.06 26.50
N GLU A 132 -23.73 6.77 26.29
CA GLU A 132 -22.48 6.25 25.71
C GLU A 132 -22.27 6.71 24.26
N TYR A 133 -23.36 6.82 23.50
CA TYR A 133 -23.32 7.35 22.14
C TYR A 133 -22.86 8.81 22.10
N GLN A 134 -23.35 9.64 23.02
CA GLN A 134 -23.02 11.07 23.06
C GLN A 134 -21.59 11.32 23.54
N GLU A 135 -21.08 10.52 24.48
CA GLU A 135 -19.67 10.59 24.90
C GLU A 135 -18.72 10.29 23.74
N GLN A 136 -18.99 9.23 22.98
CA GLN A 136 -18.16 8.86 21.84
C GLN A 136 -18.26 9.88 20.71
N LYS A 137 -19.45 10.41 20.44
CA LYS A 137 -19.66 11.49 19.46
C LYS A 137 -18.88 12.76 19.81
N THR A 138 -18.85 13.12 21.08
CA THR A 138 -18.14 14.30 21.56
C THR A 138 -16.62 14.10 21.50
N ARG A 139 -16.11 12.89 21.80
CA ARG A 139 -14.68 12.56 21.67
C ARG A 139 -14.16 12.61 20.24
N LEU A 140 -14.92 12.06 19.28
CA LEU A 140 -14.52 12.03 17.87
C LEU A 140 -14.61 13.41 17.18
N ILE A 141 -15.56 14.26 17.58
CA ILE A 141 -15.67 15.63 17.08
C ILE A 141 -14.62 16.55 17.74
N GLY A 142 -14.34 16.36 19.04
CA GLY A 142 -13.42 17.20 19.80
C GLY A 142 -11.93 16.99 19.49
N SER A 143 -11.53 15.82 18.98
CA SER A 143 -10.15 15.56 18.56
C SER A 143 -9.75 16.19 17.21
N SER A 144 -10.72 16.79 16.49
CA SER A 144 -10.54 17.37 15.15
C SER A 144 -10.86 18.89 15.06
N GLY A 145 -11.19 19.55 16.17
CA GLY A 145 -11.53 20.99 16.22
C GLY A 145 -10.56 21.81 17.09
N PRO A 146 -10.37 23.11 16.82
CA PRO A 146 -9.44 23.95 17.60
C PRO A 146 -9.88 24.00 19.07
N ALA A 147 -8.88 23.98 19.97
CA ALA A 147 -9.02 23.81 21.41
C ALA A 147 -10.14 24.66 22.06
N PRO A 148 -10.79 24.19 23.14
CA PRO A 148 -11.85 24.93 23.81
C PRO A 148 -11.31 26.27 24.34
N VAL A 149 -11.92 27.38 23.93
CA VAL A 149 -11.69 28.68 24.55
C VAL A 149 -12.32 28.63 25.96
N PRO A 150 -11.56 28.90 27.04
CA PRO A 150 -12.09 28.84 28.40
C PRO A 150 -13.14 29.94 28.67
N ALA A 151 -14.10 29.57 29.52
CA ALA A 151 -15.38 30.22 29.79
C ALA A 151 -15.33 31.67 30.32
N PRO A 152 -16.42 32.45 30.16
CA PRO A 152 -16.77 33.48 31.12
C PRO A 152 -17.62 32.88 32.25
N SER A 153 -17.00 32.73 33.43
CA SER A 153 -17.69 32.49 34.70
C SER A 153 -18.48 33.73 35.10
N ALA A 154 -19.80 33.69 34.95
CA ALA A 154 -20.70 34.64 35.58
C ALA A 154 -22.01 33.94 35.92
N VAL A 155 -22.29 33.80 37.22
CA VAL A 155 -23.40 34.47 37.92
C VAL A 155 -23.29 34.09 39.39
N SER A 156 -22.70 34.99 40.18
CA SER A 156 -23.06 35.16 41.59
C SER A 156 -23.92 36.42 41.65
N ALA A 157 -25.22 36.25 41.88
CA ALA A 157 -26.11 37.32 42.24
C ALA A 157 -26.85 36.88 43.51
N SER A 158 -26.25 37.20 44.66
CA SER A 158 -26.90 37.18 45.97
C SER A 158 -26.76 38.58 46.57
N ILE A 159 -27.81 39.40 46.45
CA ILE A 159 -28.24 40.41 47.43
C ILE A 159 -29.75 40.45 47.37
#